data_AF-K8P4A2-F1
#
_entry.id   AF-K8P4A2-F1
#
_cell.length_a   1.000
_cell.length_b   1.000
_cell.length_c   1.000
_cell.angle_alpha   90.00
_cell.angle_beta   90.00
_cell.angle_gamma   90.00
#
_symmetry.space_group_name_H-M   'P 1'
#
loop_
_entity.id
_entity.type
_entity.pdbx_description
1 polymer ?
#
loop_
_entity_poly.entity_id
_entity_poly.type
_entity_poly.pdbx_seq_one_letter_code
_entity_poly.pdbx_strand_id
1 'polypeptide(L)'
;MPRKRNRLRRAHSEPRPARRRIDPRLTVGDIVVLLLCETWAAVGIGARNGAMAAAIAVLAATARIGPKAARDILLEDWIAGTLTVPTRTGRRVPILLPLAREVVARYLEQRPENAGPWLFVNGEGNQLHHNDIDRTFAALGRKCGIPGTRLPTRCLQFFDRSFDGEDEDRAAVVALSGWRDRTIDSEVARADVDEAARDADRLRAVLEDNHELAGPAGRFLGARGIEYAAGTRTIFVSQDRVPLKKSPAMTTDPVCIALAAVSWPRRGKKTLRMELKRHHFDHVDGLRRAGRIRLGEMAYLFSCAPRTVNGWIWAKAAAEKTPQRLAEEARWREEAPAMYLARPRGQTPAQFHVRLTDEHHCTVPFVWLLSVLQQARVLGRRPRSKAVR
;
A
#
# COMPACT_ATOMS: atom_id res chain seq x y z
N MET A 1 54.28 6.38 7.08
CA MET A 1 53.78 5.68 8.28
C MET A 1 52.56 6.40 8.85
N PRO A 2 51.55 5.68 9.35
CA PRO A 2 50.17 6.15 9.39
C PRO A 2 49.79 6.79 10.73
N ARG A 3 48.98 7.86 10.65
CA ARG A 3 48.37 8.55 11.79
C ARG A 3 47.31 7.67 12.45
N LYS A 4 47.56 7.25 13.69
CA LYS A 4 46.56 6.69 14.61
C LYS A 4 45.46 7.73 14.85
N ARG A 5 44.24 7.48 14.36
CA ARG A 5 43.03 8.16 14.84
C ARG A 5 42.30 7.20 15.77
N ASN A 6 42.20 7.62 17.04
CA ASN A 6 41.40 6.97 18.08
C ASN A 6 39.96 6.72 17.59
N ARG A 7 39.60 5.45 17.43
CA ARG A 7 38.21 5.00 17.34
C ARG A 7 37.59 5.15 18.73
N LEU A 8 36.95 6.30 18.99
CA LEU A 8 35.94 6.37 20.03
C LEU A 8 34.77 5.49 19.60
N ARG A 9 34.63 4.34 20.27
CA ARG A 9 33.44 3.48 20.25
C ARG A 9 32.22 4.35 20.50
N ARG A 10 31.41 4.58 19.47
CA ARG A 10 30.05 5.12 19.67
C ARG A 10 29.22 4.00 20.27
N ALA A 11 28.82 4.25 21.52
CA ALA A 11 27.81 3.51 22.24
C ALA A 11 26.55 3.33 21.38
N HIS A 12 25.91 2.18 21.60
CA HIS A 12 24.69 1.71 20.98
C HIS A 12 23.70 2.84 20.67
N SER A 13 23.50 3.10 19.38
CA SER A 13 22.32 3.83 18.94
C SER A 13 21.09 3.05 19.35
N GLU A 14 20.22 3.68 20.13
CA GLU A 14 18.89 3.21 20.46
C GLU A 14 18.22 2.51 19.25
N PRO A 15 17.51 1.39 19.47
CA PRO A 15 16.81 0.74 18.38
C PRO A 15 15.87 1.74 17.74
N ARG A 16 16.02 1.93 16.42
CA ARG A 16 15.07 2.71 15.62
C ARG A 16 13.65 2.28 16.02
N PRO A 17 12.72 3.22 16.28
CA PRO A 17 11.34 2.87 16.54
C PRO A 17 10.86 1.97 15.40
N ALA A 18 10.29 0.81 15.75
CA ALA A 18 9.84 -0.19 14.81
C ALA A 18 9.07 0.46 13.66
N ARG A 19 9.37 0.07 12.41
CA ARG A 19 8.60 0.49 11.24
C ARG A 19 7.12 0.29 11.56
N ARG A 20 6.30 1.34 11.43
CA ARG A 20 4.85 1.26 11.65
C ARG A 20 4.30 -0.02 11.02
N ARG A 21 3.71 -0.88 11.85
CA ARG A 21 3.17 -2.22 11.55
C ARG A 21 1.94 -2.20 10.61
N ILE A 22 1.80 -1.17 9.76
CA ILE A 22 0.61 -0.90 8.94
C ILE A 22 1.03 -0.69 7.48
N ASP A 23 1.83 -1.61 6.94
CA ASP A 23 1.95 -1.70 5.49
C ASP A 23 2.16 -3.17 5.06
N PRO A 24 1.08 -3.94 4.85
CA PRO A 24 1.20 -5.35 4.49
C PRO A 24 1.95 -5.51 3.17
N ARG A 25 2.85 -6.50 3.13
CA ARG A 25 3.54 -6.93 1.90
C ARG A 25 2.51 -7.62 0.99
N LEU A 26 2.67 -7.53 -0.33
CA LEU A 26 1.83 -8.30 -1.25
C LEU A 26 2.08 -9.80 -1.02
N THR A 27 1.04 -10.60 -0.96
CA THR A 27 1.15 -12.07 -0.99
C THR A 27 1.01 -12.58 -2.43
N VAL A 28 1.27 -13.88 -2.66
CA VAL A 28 0.93 -14.55 -3.93
C VAL A 28 -0.52 -14.29 -4.31
N GLY A 29 -1.45 -14.47 -3.36
CA GLY A 29 -2.88 -14.22 -3.60
C GLY A 29 -3.17 -12.77 -3.97
N ASP A 30 -2.44 -11.81 -3.40
CA ASP A 30 -2.59 -10.41 -3.78
C ASP A 30 -2.13 -10.15 -5.22
N ILE A 31 -1.03 -10.79 -5.66
CA ILE A 31 -0.61 -10.73 -7.06
C ILE A 31 -1.65 -11.38 -7.96
N VAL A 32 -2.13 -12.58 -7.63
CA VAL A 32 -3.15 -13.26 -8.44
C VAL A 32 -4.40 -12.40 -8.61
N VAL A 33 -4.87 -11.71 -7.57
CA VAL A 33 -6.00 -10.79 -7.69
C VAL A 33 -5.70 -9.62 -8.64
N LEU A 34 -4.47 -9.10 -8.66
CA LEU A 34 -4.06 -8.06 -9.62
C LEU A 34 -4.10 -8.54 -11.09
N LEU A 35 -4.05 -9.85 -11.33
CA LEU A 35 -4.09 -10.41 -12.68
C LEU A 35 -5.51 -10.53 -13.24
N LEU A 36 -6.54 -10.36 -12.39
CA LEU A 36 -7.94 -10.45 -12.79
C LEU A 36 -8.44 -9.12 -13.38
N CYS A 37 -9.05 -9.16 -14.56
CA CYS A 37 -9.64 -7.98 -15.20
C CYS A 37 -10.70 -7.30 -14.32
N GLU A 38 -11.48 -8.10 -13.58
CA GLU A 38 -12.53 -7.66 -12.66
C GLU A 38 -11.98 -6.74 -11.56
N THR A 39 -10.75 -7.00 -11.09
CA THR A 39 -10.08 -6.19 -10.08
C THR A 39 -9.93 -4.74 -10.53
N TRP A 40 -9.56 -4.54 -11.80
CA TRP A 40 -9.38 -3.24 -12.43
C TRP A 40 -10.72 -2.60 -12.81
N ALA A 41 -11.67 -3.39 -13.31
CA ALA A 41 -13.04 -2.93 -13.57
C ALA A 41 -13.71 -2.33 -12.32
N ALA A 42 -13.37 -2.87 -11.15
CA ALA A 42 -13.91 -2.40 -9.87
C ALA A 42 -13.36 -1.03 -9.40
N VAL A 43 -12.44 -0.42 -10.15
CA VAL A 43 -12.02 1.00 -10.03
C VAL A 43 -12.35 1.82 -11.29
N GLY A 44 -13.23 1.32 -12.15
CA GLY A 44 -13.69 2.02 -13.35
C GLY A 44 -12.70 1.97 -14.52
N ILE A 45 -11.74 1.06 -14.49
CA ILE A 45 -10.80 0.83 -15.59
C ILE A 45 -11.43 -0.18 -16.55
N GLY A 46 -11.59 0.20 -17.82
CA GLY A 46 -12.17 -0.69 -18.83
C GLY A 46 -11.31 -1.96 -19.07
N ALA A 47 -11.93 -3.01 -19.60
CA ALA A 47 -11.32 -4.34 -19.75
C ALA A 47 -9.92 -4.31 -20.39
N ARG A 48 -9.76 -3.62 -21.53
CA ARG A 48 -8.47 -3.48 -22.23
C ARG A 48 -7.38 -2.86 -21.34
N ASN A 49 -7.67 -1.72 -20.72
CA ASN A 49 -6.72 -1.05 -19.82
C ASN A 49 -6.47 -1.87 -18.54
N GLY A 50 -7.44 -2.68 -18.12
CA GLY A 50 -7.31 -3.64 -17.03
C GLY A 50 -6.36 -4.79 -17.38
N ALA A 51 -6.52 -5.40 -18.56
CA ALA A 51 -5.63 -6.45 -19.06
C ALA A 51 -4.19 -5.93 -19.22
N MET A 52 -4.03 -4.71 -19.76
CA MET A 52 -2.74 -4.03 -19.82
C MET A 52 -2.13 -3.82 -18.43
N ALA A 53 -2.91 -3.32 -17.46
CA ALA A 53 -2.42 -3.09 -16.10
C ALA A 53 -2.06 -4.41 -15.38
N ALA A 54 -2.83 -5.48 -15.60
CA ALA A 54 -2.53 -6.83 -15.13
C ALA A 54 -1.21 -7.36 -15.72
N ALA A 55 -0.99 -7.18 -17.02
CA ALA A 55 0.25 -7.54 -17.69
C ALA A 55 1.46 -6.75 -17.14
N ILE A 56 1.32 -5.45 -16.93
CA ILE A 56 2.40 -4.65 -16.30
C ILE A 56 2.64 -5.10 -14.84
N ALA A 57 1.57 -5.45 -14.10
CA ALA A 57 1.69 -5.92 -12.73
C ALA A 57 2.41 -7.26 -12.62
N VAL A 58 2.12 -8.22 -13.52
CA VAL A 58 2.82 -9.52 -13.54
C VAL A 58 4.29 -9.32 -13.90
N LEU A 59 4.60 -8.49 -14.91
CA LEU A 59 5.99 -8.21 -15.29
C LEU A 59 6.80 -7.58 -14.15
N ALA A 60 6.18 -6.68 -13.39
CA ALA A 60 6.80 -6.12 -12.20
C ALA A 60 7.04 -7.19 -11.12
N ALA A 61 6.11 -8.13 -10.96
CA ALA A 61 6.16 -9.16 -9.93
C ALA A 61 7.05 -10.36 -10.30
N THR A 62 7.30 -10.65 -11.58
CA THR A 62 8.01 -11.87 -12.02
C THR A 62 9.29 -11.62 -12.80
N ALA A 63 9.51 -10.40 -13.27
CA ALA A 63 10.68 -10.02 -14.08
C ALA A 63 11.23 -8.65 -13.69
N ARG A 64 10.72 -8.06 -12.60
CA ARG A 64 11.13 -6.77 -12.07
C ARG A 64 11.02 -5.60 -13.06
N ILE A 65 10.12 -5.70 -14.04
CA ILE A 65 9.88 -4.65 -15.03
C ILE A 65 8.73 -3.77 -14.53
N GLY A 66 9.07 -2.58 -14.05
CA GLY A 66 8.08 -1.61 -13.59
C GLY A 66 7.38 -0.86 -14.74
N PRO A 67 6.29 -0.12 -14.44
CA PRO A 67 5.52 0.68 -15.41
C PRO A 67 6.36 1.56 -16.34
N LYS A 68 7.39 2.22 -15.80
CA LYS A 68 8.27 3.11 -16.56
C LYS A 68 9.05 2.36 -17.64
N ALA A 69 9.57 1.18 -17.31
CA ALA A 69 10.28 0.34 -18.27
C ALA A 69 9.30 -0.29 -19.27
N ALA A 70 8.14 -0.76 -18.80
CA ALA A 70 7.14 -1.40 -19.64
C ALA A 70 6.65 -0.52 -20.81
N ARG A 71 6.53 0.80 -20.60
CA ARG A 71 6.13 1.76 -21.63
C ARG A 71 7.02 1.75 -22.88
N ASP A 72 8.31 1.50 -22.69
CA ASP A 72 9.31 1.67 -23.75
C ASP A 72 9.59 0.34 -24.49
N ILE A 73 8.88 -0.73 -24.14
CA ILE A 73 9.01 -2.05 -24.75
C ILE A 73 8.30 -2.08 -26.10
N LEU A 74 8.94 -2.63 -27.13
CA LEU A 74 8.37 -2.76 -28.46
C LEU A 74 7.64 -4.09 -28.63
N LEU A 75 6.63 -4.12 -29.51
CA LEU A 75 5.89 -5.33 -29.84
C LEU A 75 6.80 -6.38 -30.49
N GLU A 76 7.76 -5.95 -31.30
CA GLU A 76 8.78 -6.83 -31.90
C GLU A 76 9.68 -7.51 -30.86
N ASP A 77 9.77 -6.97 -29.65
CA ASP A 77 10.52 -7.59 -28.56
C ASP A 77 9.81 -8.82 -27.97
N TRP A 78 8.53 -9.01 -28.33
CA TRP A 78 7.71 -10.18 -28.01
C TRP A 78 7.76 -11.20 -29.15
N ILE A 79 8.73 -12.12 -29.07
CA ILE A 79 8.93 -13.13 -30.11
C ILE A 79 8.55 -14.51 -29.55
N ALA A 80 7.68 -15.23 -30.24
CA ALA A 80 7.28 -16.60 -29.91
C ALA A 80 6.90 -16.79 -28.41
N GLY A 81 6.14 -15.86 -27.84
CA GLY A 81 5.69 -15.94 -26.45
C GLY A 81 6.75 -15.57 -25.41
N THR A 82 7.89 -15.03 -25.84
CA THR A 82 9.00 -14.65 -24.97
C THR A 82 9.30 -13.17 -25.15
N LEU A 83 9.00 -12.37 -24.12
CA LEU A 83 9.42 -10.97 -24.12
C LEU A 83 10.90 -10.90 -23.76
N THR A 84 11.69 -10.21 -24.57
CA THR A 84 13.10 -10.01 -24.27
C THR A 84 13.37 -8.55 -23.94
N VAL A 85 13.44 -8.22 -22.65
CA VAL A 85 13.46 -6.83 -22.18
C VAL A 85 14.87 -6.37 -21.87
N PRO A 86 15.27 -5.14 -22.26
CA PRO A 86 16.52 -4.56 -21.80
C PRO A 86 16.52 -4.42 -20.27
N THR A 87 17.42 -5.12 -19.62
CA THR A 87 17.77 -4.90 -18.22
C THR A 87 18.51 -3.58 -18.07
N ARG A 88 18.67 -3.08 -16.84
CA ARG A 88 19.50 -1.90 -16.55
C ARG A 88 20.96 -2.04 -17.02
N THR A 89 21.41 -3.25 -17.34
CA THR A 89 22.75 -3.51 -17.88
C THR A 89 22.80 -3.44 -19.41
N GLY A 90 21.69 -3.08 -20.06
CA GLY A 90 21.56 -3.00 -21.52
C GLY A 90 21.32 -4.36 -22.19
N ARG A 91 21.06 -5.42 -21.42
CA ARG A 91 20.95 -6.80 -21.93
C ARG A 91 19.52 -7.25 -22.07
N ARG A 92 19.24 -8.07 -23.07
CA ARG A 92 17.91 -8.58 -23.36
C ARG A 92 17.76 -9.94 -22.68
N VAL A 93 16.93 -10.03 -21.63
CA VAL A 93 16.63 -11.29 -20.91
C VAL A 93 15.19 -11.71 -21.19
N PRO A 94 14.93 -13.00 -21.50
CA PRO A 94 13.58 -13.49 -21.73
C PRO A 94 12.73 -13.43 -20.46
N ILE A 95 11.41 -13.28 -20.56
CA ILE A 95 10.51 -13.63 -19.46
C ILE A 95 10.56 -15.14 -19.27
N LEU A 96 10.99 -15.56 -18.09
CA LEU A 96 11.22 -16.96 -17.77
C LEU A 96 10.02 -17.65 -17.13
N LEU A 97 9.15 -16.92 -16.42
CA LEU A 97 8.00 -17.52 -15.74
C LEU A 97 6.76 -17.67 -16.66
N PRO A 98 6.15 -18.89 -16.75
CA PRO A 98 4.98 -19.13 -17.61
C PRO A 98 3.80 -18.22 -17.34
N LEU A 99 3.54 -17.88 -16.07
CA LEU A 99 2.43 -17.00 -15.67
C LEU A 99 2.49 -15.64 -16.36
N ALA A 100 3.68 -15.04 -16.45
CA ALA A 100 3.83 -13.74 -17.09
C ALA A 100 3.61 -13.82 -18.59
N ARG A 101 4.04 -14.91 -19.23
CA ARG A 101 3.83 -15.11 -20.67
C ARG A 101 2.35 -15.17 -21.02
N GLU A 102 1.61 -15.98 -20.28
CA GLU A 102 0.18 -16.19 -20.44
C GLU A 102 -0.63 -14.89 -20.22
N VAL A 103 -0.32 -14.11 -19.18
CA VAL A 103 -1.03 -12.85 -18.92
C VAL A 103 -0.74 -11.80 -19.99
N VAL A 104 0.49 -11.72 -20.50
CA VAL A 104 0.82 -10.81 -21.62
C VAL A 104 0.11 -11.25 -22.90
N ALA A 105 0.04 -12.55 -23.19
CA ALA A 105 -0.71 -13.08 -24.33
C ALA A 105 -2.20 -12.68 -24.29
N ARG A 106 -2.85 -12.80 -23.14
CA ARG A 106 -4.26 -12.35 -22.93
C ARG A 106 -4.46 -10.86 -23.15
N TYR A 107 -3.45 -10.04 -22.86
CA TYR A 107 -3.50 -8.62 -23.18
C TYR A 107 -3.37 -8.39 -24.69
N LEU A 108 -2.48 -9.12 -25.37
CA LEU A 108 -2.28 -9.01 -26.81
C LEU A 108 -3.56 -9.33 -27.60
N GLU A 109 -4.36 -10.28 -27.15
CA GLU A 109 -5.70 -10.58 -27.71
C GLU A 109 -6.66 -9.37 -27.67
N GLN A 110 -6.43 -8.41 -26.77
CA GLN A 110 -7.26 -7.21 -26.59
C GLN A 110 -6.61 -5.94 -27.13
N ARG A 111 -5.38 -6.06 -27.65
CA ARG A 111 -4.59 -4.94 -28.16
C ARG A 111 -5.23 -4.44 -29.48
N PRO A 112 -5.34 -3.12 -29.70
CA PRO A 112 -5.89 -2.60 -30.96
C PRO A 112 -5.04 -3.05 -32.16
N GLU A 113 -5.68 -3.47 -33.24
CA GLU A 113 -5.01 -3.94 -34.47
C GLU A 113 -4.11 -2.84 -35.07
N ASN A 114 -4.60 -1.59 -35.08
CA ASN A 114 -3.89 -0.42 -35.64
C ASN A 114 -3.00 0.32 -34.61
N ALA A 115 -2.60 -0.34 -33.53
CA ALA A 115 -1.75 0.27 -32.53
C ALA A 115 -0.28 0.38 -32.99
N GLY A 116 0.43 1.40 -32.49
CA GLY A 116 1.83 1.70 -32.83
C GLY A 116 2.83 0.61 -32.43
N PRO A 117 4.15 0.84 -32.52
CA PRO A 117 5.15 -0.22 -32.36
C PRO A 117 5.34 -0.72 -30.91
N TRP A 118 4.73 -0.07 -29.91
CA TRP A 118 4.92 -0.43 -28.50
C TRP A 118 4.12 -1.66 -28.11
N LEU A 119 4.69 -2.51 -27.25
CA LEU A 119 3.99 -3.68 -26.72
C LEU A 119 2.72 -3.23 -25.98
N PHE A 120 2.88 -2.33 -25.01
CA PHE A 120 1.78 -1.78 -24.23
C PHE A 120 1.38 -0.40 -24.74
N VAL A 121 0.11 -0.27 -25.13
CA VAL A 121 -0.47 0.94 -25.72
C VAL A 121 -1.70 1.42 -24.95
N ASN A 122 -2.00 2.71 -25.06
CA ASN A 122 -3.21 3.30 -24.50
C ASN A 122 -4.47 2.88 -25.28
N GLY A 123 -5.63 3.40 -24.88
CA GLY A 123 -6.91 3.09 -25.52
C GLY A 123 -6.98 3.43 -27.02
N GLU A 124 -6.18 4.37 -27.48
CA GLU A 124 -6.08 4.85 -28.86
C GLU A 124 -5.00 4.12 -29.67
N GLY A 125 -4.24 3.21 -29.06
CA GLY A 125 -3.12 2.53 -29.73
C GLY A 125 -1.79 3.30 -29.70
N ASN A 126 -1.72 4.41 -28.97
CA ASN A 126 -0.52 5.22 -28.81
C ASN A 126 0.37 4.75 -27.65
N GLN A 127 1.63 5.20 -27.60
CA GLN A 127 2.52 4.93 -26.48
C GLN A 127 1.88 5.40 -25.15
N LEU A 128 2.05 4.61 -24.09
CA LEU A 128 1.52 4.96 -22.78
C LEU A 128 2.17 6.23 -22.23
N HIS A 129 1.39 7.18 -21.72
CA HIS A 129 1.95 8.29 -20.97
C HIS A 129 2.24 7.87 -19.51
N HIS A 130 3.34 8.36 -18.92
CA HIS A 130 3.73 7.97 -17.55
C HIS A 130 2.61 8.23 -16.52
N ASN A 131 1.95 9.37 -16.65
CA ASN A 131 0.84 9.78 -15.77
C ASN A 131 -0.37 8.84 -15.85
N ASP A 132 -0.59 8.14 -16.96
CA ASP A 132 -1.79 7.32 -17.15
C ASP A 132 -1.65 5.96 -16.48
N ILE A 133 -0.46 5.36 -16.56
CA ILE A 133 -0.16 4.12 -15.84
C ILE A 133 -0.13 4.40 -14.33
N ASP A 134 0.55 5.46 -13.90
CA ASP A 134 0.59 5.86 -12.49
C ASP A 134 -0.81 6.12 -11.93
N ARG A 135 -1.68 6.78 -12.70
CA ARG A 135 -3.07 7.03 -12.32
C ARG A 135 -3.88 5.74 -12.20
N THR A 136 -3.69 4.80 -13.12
CA THR A 136 -4.36 3.49 -13.13
C THR A 136 -4.00 2.69 -11.90
N PHE A 137 -2.71 2.54 -11.61
CA PHE A 137 -2.23 1.85 -10.41
C PHE A 137 -2.59 2.59 -9.13
N ALA A 138 -2.54 3.93 -9.13
CA ALA A 138 -2.95 4.72 -7.96
C ALA A 138 -4.45 4.64 -7.69
N ALA A 139 -5.30 4.48 -8.71
CA ALA A 139 -6.73 4.29 -8.53
C ALA A 139 -7.03 2.99 -7.76
N LEU A 140 -6.39 1.90 -8.15
CA LEU A 140 -6.49 0.62 -7.45
C LEU A 140 -5.82 0.67 -6.08
N GLY A 141 -4.61 1.25 -5.99
CA GLY A 141 -3.90 1.44 -4.73
C GLY A 141 -4.73 2.20 -3.69
N ARG A 142 -5.37 3.31 -4.07
CA ARG A 142 -6.27 4.08 -3.20
C ARG A 142 -7.45 3.25 -2.70
N LYS A 143 -8.04 2.40 -3.54
CA LYS A 143 -9.13 1.50 -3.13
C LYS A 143 -8.67 0.49 -2.07
N CYS A 144 -7.42 0.06 -2.15
CA CYS A 144 -6.80 -0.90 -1.24
C CYS A 144 -6.03 -0.26 -0.07
N GLY A 145 -6.15 1.05 0.14
CA GLY A 145 -5.45 1.76 1.22
C GLY A 145 -3.95 1.93 1.02
N ILE A 146 -3.43 1.66 -0.19
CA ILE A 146 -2.04 1.88 -0.58
C ILE A 146 -1.89 3.33 -1.05
N PRO A 147 -1.06 4.16 -0.39
CA PRO A 147 -0.96 5.58 -0.74
C PRO A 147 -0.13 5.80 -2.02
N GLY A 148 -0.61 6.71 -2.88
CA GLY A 148 0.11 7.19 -4.05
C GLY A 148 0.37 6.11 -5.12
N THR A 149 1.54 6.20 -5.76
CA THR A 149 2.02 5.29 -6.82
C THR A 149 2.82 4.11 -6.26
N ARG A 150 2.54 3.68 -5.02
CA ARG A 150 3.33 2.64 -4.35
C ARG A 150 2.99 1.21 -4.78
N LEU A 151 1.83 0.99 -5.40
CA LEU A 151 1.41 -0.36 -5.80
C LEU A 151 2.41 -1.03 -6.77
N PRO A 152 2.89 -0.37 -7.84
CA PRO A 152 3.97 -0.89 -8.68
C PRO A 152 5.24 -1.20 -7.90
N THR A 153 5.66 -0.31 -7.00
CA THR A 153 6.85 -0.53 -6.16
C THR A 153 6.69 -1.79 -5.30
N ARG A 154 5.49 -2.11 -4.83
CA ARG A 154 5.26 -3.34 -4.08
C ARG A 154 5.33 -4.60 -4.93
N CYS A 155 4.90 -4.55 -6.20
CA CYS A 155 5.11 -5.67 -7.10
C CYS A 155 6.61 -5.93 -7.32
N LEU A 156 7.41 -4.87 -7.48
CA LEU A 156 8.87 -5.01 -7.57
C LEU A 156 9.48 -5.57 -6.27
N GLN A 157 8.99 -5.15 -5.11
CA GLN A 157 9.42 -5.69 -3.81
C GLN A 157 9.00 -7.15 -3.60
N PHE A 158 7.88 -7.58 -4.20
CA PHE A 158 7.44 -8.97 -4.20
C PHE A 158 8.42 -9.84 -4.99
N PHE A 159 8.89 -9.36 -6.13
CA PHE A 159 9.98 -10.02 -6.85
C PHE A 159 11.25 -10.09 -6.00
N ASP A 160 11.70 -8.93 -5.47
CA ASP A 160 12.99 -8.82 -4.80
C ASP A 160 13.14 -9.77 -3.60
N ARG A 161 12.09 -9.91 -2.78
CA ARG A 161 12.12 -10.75 -1.58
C ARG A 161 12.20 -12.26 -1.85
N SER A 162 11.95 -12.68 -3.10
CA SER A 162 12.06 -14.10 -3.46
C SER A 162 13.52 -14.55 -3.39
N PHE A 163 14.47 -13.62 -3.27
CA PHE A 163 15.91 -13.87 -3.33
C PHE A 163 16.65 -13.34 -2.08
N ASP A 164 16.03 -13.46 -0.90
CA ASP A 164 16.57 -13.01 0.39
C ASP A 164 17.41 -14.11 1.11
N GLY A 165 17.52 -15.33 0.57
CA GLY A 165 18.21 -16.48 1.17
C GLY A 165 19.73 -16.50 0.93
N GLU A 166 20.50 -17.07 1.86
CA GLU A 166 21.98 -17.05 1.85
C GLU A 166 22.62 -17.95 0.77
N ASP A 167 21.99 -19.09 0.43
CA ASP A 167 22.54 -20.13 -0.48
C ASP A 167 22.23 -19.90 -1.97
N GLU A 168 21.78 -18.71 -2.33
CA GLU A 168 21.36 -18.42 -3.70
C GLU A 168 22.53 -18.12 -4.62
N ASP A 169 22.40 -18.52 -5.88
CA ASP A 169 23.31 -18.11 -6.95
C ASP A 169 23.24 -16.59 -7.17
N ARG A 170 24.10 -15.85 -6.45
CA ARG A 170 24.05 -14.39 -6.41
C ARG A 170 24.32 -13.74 -7.76
N ALA A 171 25.13 -14.35 -8.62
CA ALA A 171 25.37 -13.82 -9.96
C ALA A 171 24.09 -13.87 -10.82
N ALA A 172 23.38 -15.00 -10.80
CA ALA A 172 22.10 -15.16 -11.49
C ALA A 172 21.01 -14.26 -10.90
N VAL A 173 20.94 -14.16 -9.57
CA VAL A 173 20.01 -13.27 -8.88
C VAL A 173 20.25 -11.80 -9.26
N VAL A 174 21.49 -11.33 -9.22
CA VAL A 174 21.84 -9.95 -9.65
C VAL A 174 21.58 -9.74 -11.14
N ALA A 175 21.75 -10.77 -11.98
CA ALA A 175 21.38 -10.71 -13.39
C ALA A 175 19.87 -10.51 -13.61
N LEU A 176 19.03 -11.18 -12.79
CA LEU A 176 17.57 -11.07 -12.83
C LEU A 176 17.04 -9.75 -12.26
N SER A 177 17.49 -9.38 -11.07
CA SER A 177 16.96 -8.22 -10.35
C SER A 177 17.66 -6.90 -10.69
N GLY A 178 18.84 -6.96 -11.28
CA GLY A 178 19.82 -5.89 -11.22
C GLY A 178 20.34 -5.68 -9.80
N TRP A 179 21.22 -4.69 -9.62
CA TRP A 179 21.79 -4.32 -8.33
C TRP A 179 20.72 -3.70 -7.41
N ARG A 180 20.41 -4.36 -6.30
CA ARG A 180 19.34 -4.03 -5.35
C ARG A 180 19.86 -3.35 -4.09
N ASP A 181 21.05 -3.71 -3.59
CA ASP A 181 21.69 -3.06 -2.44
C ASP A 181 23.23 -3.03 -2.54
N ARG A 182 23.87 -2.00 -1.98
CA ARG A 182 25.31 -1.71 -2.18
C ARG A 182 26.26 -2.60 -1.38
N THR A 183 25.78 -3.43 -0.46
CA THR A 183 26.64 -4.21 0.45
C THR A 183 26.64 -5.70 0.22
N ILE A 184 25.59 -6.28 -0.37
CA ILE A 184 25.49 -7.73 -0.60
C ILE A 184 25.80 -8.03 -2.08
N ASP A 185 25.18 -7.28 -2.98
CA ASP A 185 25.41 -7.49 -4.41
C ASP A 185 26.82 -7.03 -4.84
N SER A 186 27.40 -6.05 -4.13
CA SER A 186 28.70 -5.41 -4.48
C SER A 186 29.91 -6.34 -4.45
N GLU A 187 29.79 -7.48 -3.79
CA GLU A 187 30.85 -8.49 -3.72
C GLU A 187 30.83 -9.44 -4.93
N VAL A 188 29.75 -9.44 -5.74
CA VAL A 188 29.63 -10.27 -6.93
C VAL A 188 30.40 -9.65 -8.10
N ALA A 189 31.28 -10.42 -8.74
CA ALA A 189 32.04 -9.93 -9.87
C ALA A 189 31.13 -9.65 -11.08
N ARG A 190 31.40 -8.54 -11.77
CA ARG A 190 30.61 -8.14 -12.94
C ARG A 190 30.66 -9.19 -14.06
N ALA A 191 31.79 -9.86 -14.22
CA ALA A 191 31.98 -10.92 -15.20
C ALA A 191 31.04 -12.12 -14.94
N ASP A 192 30.90 -12.54 -13.69
CA ASP A 192 30.04 -13.66 -13.30
C ASP A 192 28.56 -13.34 -13.51
N VAL A 193 28.15 -12.11 -13.17
CA VAL A 193 26.79 -11.60 -13.48
C VAL A 193 26.55 -11.62 -14.98
N ASP A 194 27.55 -11.23 -15.76
CA ASP A 194 27.49 -11.21 -17.20
C ASP A 194 27.46 -12.62 -17.81
N GLU A 195 28.14 -13.59 -17.22
CA GLU A 195 28.06 -15.01 -17.59
C GLU A 195 26.67 -15.57 -17.28
N ALA A 196 26.22 -15.43 -16.03
CA ALA A 196 24.90 -15.89 -15.60
C ALA A 196 23.77 -15.28 -16.43
N ALA A 197 23.88 -14.00 -16.80
CA ALA A 197 22.90 -13.31 -17.64
C ALA A 197 22.77 -13.90 -19.07
N ARG A 198 23.75 -14.68 -19.55
CA ARG A 198 23.70 -15.36 -20.86
C ARG A 198 23.12 -16.78 -20.76
N ASP A 199 23.04 -17.33 -19.57
CA ASP A 199 22.57 -18.68 -19.31
C ASP A 199 21.08 -18.65 -18.89
N ALA A 200 20.20 -18.72 -19.89
CA ALA A 200 18.76 -18.66 -19.67
C ALA A 200 18.23 -19.82 -18.81
N ASP A 201 18.90 -20.98 -18.82
CA ASP A 201 18.49 -22.15 -18.06
C ASP A 201 18.89 -22.01 -16.60
N ARG A 202 20.10 -21.50 -16.31
CA ARG A 202 20.52 -21.12 -14.95
C ARG A 202 19.61 -20.07 -14.33
N LEU A 203 19.24 -19.02 -15.09
CA LEU A 203 18.29 -18.01 -14.62
C LEU A 203 16.90 -18.59 -14.36
N ARG A 204 16.46 -19.57 -15.18
CA ARG A 204 15.18 -20.26 -15.00
C ARG A 204 15.19 -21.11 -13.74
N ALA A 205 16.23 -21.90 -13.53
CA ALA A 205 16.40 -22.74 -12.34
C ALA A 205 16.32 -21.90 -11.06
N VAL A 206 17.06 -20.78 -11.01
CA VAL A 206 17.01 -19.86 -9.86
C VAL A 206 15.61 -19.30 -9.63
N LEU A 207 14.85 -18.97 -10.67
CA LEU A 207 13.47 -18.53 -10.53
C LEU A 207 12.55 -19.67 -10.06
N GLU A 208 12.72 -20.88 -10.58
CA GLU A 208 11.88 -22.03 -10.24
C GLU A 208 12.07 -22.46 -8.78
N ASP A 209 13.29 -22.41 -8.27
CA ASP A 209 13.62 -22.81 -6.90
C ASP A 209 13.16 -21.77 -5.87
N ASN A 210 13.15 -20.48 -6.23
CA ASN A 210 13.02 -19.39 -5.26
C ASN A 210 11.73 -18.55 -5.40
N HIS A 211 11.19 -18.41 -6.61
CA HIS A 211 10.10 -17.46 -6.85
C HIS A 211 8.73 -18.02 -6.46
N GLU A 212 7.96 -17.28 -5.64
CA GLU A 212 6.66 -17.74 -5.13
C GLU A 212 5.59 -17.98 -6.23
N LEU A 213 5.80 -17.42 -7.43
CA LEU A 213 4.96 -17.61 -8.63
C LEU A 213 5.56 -18.61 -9.64
N ALA A 214 6.52 -19.44 -9.23
CA ALA A 214 7.07 -20.50 -10.06
C ALA A 214 6.03 -21.60 -10.36
N GLY A 215 6.16 -22.18 -11.56
CA GLY A 215 5.30 -23.25 -12.05
C GLY A 215 4.30 -22.82 -13.15
N PRO A 216 3.37 -23.73 -13.52
CA PRO A 216 2.48 -23.51 -14.66
C PRO A 216 1.45 -22.40 -14.39
N ALA A 217 1.11 -21.63 -15.42
CA ALA A 217 0.17 -20.51 -15.31
C ALA A 217 -1.22 -20.92 -14.78
N GLY A 218 -1.70 -22.13 -15.13
CA GLY A 218 -2.97 -22.69 -14.65
C GLY A 218 -3.06 -22.92 -13.14
N ARG A 219 -1.93 -22.90 -12.42
CA ARG A 219 -1.92 -22.88 -10.94
C ARG A 219 -2.47 -21.56 -10.38
N PHE A 220 -2.24 -20.46 -11.10
CA PHE A 220 -2.49 -19.10 -10.63
C PHE A 220 -3.61 -18.39 -11.40
N LEU A 221 -4.04 -18.92 -12.54
CA LEU A 221 -5.11 -18.36 -13.36
C LEU A 221 -6.37 -19.25 -13.31
N GLY A 222 -7.51 -18.65 -13.66
CA GLY A 222 -8.80 -19.34 -13.66
C GLY A 222 -9.32 -19.65 -12.25
N ALA A 223 -10.26 -20.60 -12.14
CA ALA A 223 -10.95 -20.92 -10.89
C ALA A 223 -9.99 -21.33 -9.76
N ARG A 224 -8.98 -22.15 -10.06
CA ARG A 224 -7.94 -22.56 -9.09
C ARG A 224 -7.13 -21.38 -8.56
N GLY A 225 -6.74 -20.46 -9.44
CA GLY A 225 -6.06 -19.23 -9.05
C GLY A 225 -6.91 -18.36 -8.13
N ILE A 226 -8.20 -18.23 -8.44
CA ILE A 226 -9.16 -17.47 -7.62
C ILE A 226 -9.30 -18.10 -6.22
N GLU A 227 -9.44 -19.42 -6.14
CA GLU A 227 -9.51 -20.16 -4.88
C GLU A 227 -8.23 -20.00 -4.05
N TYR A 228 -7.07 -20.18 -4.67
CA TYR A 228 -5.77 -19.97 -4.04
C TYR A 228 -5.63 -18.54 -3.50
N ALA A 229 -6.03 -17.55 -4.32
CA ALA A 229 -5.99 -16.16 -3.93
C ALA A 229 -6.93 -15.85 -2.77
N ALA A 230 -8.12 -16.46 -2.72
CA ALA A 230 -9.07 -16.27 -1.63
C ALA A 230 -8.47 -16.68 -0.27
N GLY A 231 -7.66 -17.75 -0.24
CA GLY A 231 -7.01 -18.24 0.98
C GLY A 231 -5.75 -17.46 1.40
N THR A 232 -5.07 -16.79 0.47
CA THR A 232 -3.73 -16.20 0.73
C THR A 232 -3.66 -14.68 0.62
N ARG A 233 -4.61 -14.02 -0.05
CA ARG A 233 -4.62 -12.56 -0.23
C ARG A 233 -4.78 -11.83 1.11
N THR A 234 -4.08 -10.70 1.27
CA THR A 234 -4.11 -9.91 2.52
C THR A 234 -4.45 -8.44 2.29
N ILE A 235 -4.10 -7.91 1.12
CA ILE A 235 -4.34 -6.53 0.69
C ILE A 235 -5.67 -6.45 -0.05
N PHE A 236 -5.89 -7.33 -1.04
CA PHE A 236 -7.10 -7.31 -1.86
C PHE A 236 -8.30 -8.01 -1.21
N VAL A 237 -8.15 -8.46 0.04
CA VAL A 237 -9.28 -8.78 0.91
C VAL A 237 -10.28 -7.62 0.84
N SER A 238 -9.79 -6.36 0.83
CA SER A 238 -10.56 -5.11 0.89
C SER A 238 -11.48 -4.77 -0.29
N GLN A 239 -11.52 -5.56 -1.39
CA GLN A 239 -12.59 -5.37 -2.38
C GLN A 239 -13.95 -5.72 -1.76
N ASP A 240 -13.95 -6.74 -0.91
CA ASP A 240 -14.94 -6.93 0.13
C ASP A 240 -14.33 -6.26 1.35
N ARG A 241 -14.87 -5.16 1.85
CA ARG A 241 -14.32 -4.49 3.05
C ARG A 241 -14.45 -5.36 4.33
N VAL A 242 -14.59 -6.67 4.20
CA VAL A 242 -14.57 -7.66 5.26
C VAL A 242 -13.25 -7.54 6.05
N PRO A 243 -13.33 -7.20 7.34
CA PRO A 243 -12.16 -7.18 8.19
C PRO A 243 -11.59 -8.60 8.34
N LEU A 244 -10.26 -8.73 8.22
CA LEU A 244 -9.48 -9.98 8.26
C LEU A 244 -9.82 -10.90 9.44
N LYS A 245 -10.25 -10.32 10.55
CA LYS A 245 -10.96 -11.01 11.64
C LYS A 245 -12.27 -10.28 11.80
N LYS A 246 -13.40 -10.97 11.80
CA LYS A 246 -14.69 -10.37 12.18
C LYS A 246 -14.82 -10.44 13.70
N SER A 247 -15.14 -9.32 14.34
CA SER A 247 -15.55 -9.34 15.74
C SER A 247 -16.87 -10.12 15.86
N PRO A 248 -17.16 -10.81 17.00
CA PRO A 248 -18.36 -11.64 17.13
C PRO A 248 -19.67 -10.90 16.78
N ALA A 249 -19.75 -9.60 17.09
CA ALA A 249 -20.90 -8.78 16.73
C ALA A 249 -21.18 -8.71 15.22
N MET A 250 -20.16 -8.84 14.36
CA MET A 250 -20.35 -8.87 12.89
C MET A 250 -21.13 -10.11 12.41
N THR A 251 -21.25 -11.15 13.23
CA THR A 251 -21.97 -12.39 12.91
C THR A 251 -23.20 -12.63 13.80
N THR A 252 -23.33 -11.93 14.92
CA THR A 252 -24.45 -12.12 15.87
C THR A 252 -25.37 -10.92 16.01
N ASP A 253 -24.90 -9.70 15.72
CA ASP A 253 -25.71 -8.50 15.86
C ASP A 253 -26.58 -8.28 14.60
N PRO A 254 -27.91 -8.18 14.73
CA PRO A 254 -28.81 -8.12 13.58
C PRO A 254 -28.60 -6.87 12.71
N VAL A 255 -28.18 -5.74 13.29
CA VAL A 255 -27.90 -4.51 12.54
C VAL A 255 -26.58 -4.65 11.78
N CYS A 256 -25.55 -5.23 12.39
CA CYS A 256 -24.31 -5.53 11.68
C CYS A 256 -24.51 -6.52 10.53
N ILE A 257 -25.30 -7.57 10.73
CA ILE A 257 -25.64 -8.55 9.68
C ILE A 257 -26.39 -7.87 8.54
N ALA A 258 -27.44 -7.09 8.84
CA ALA A 258 -28.23 -6.37 7.84
C ALA A 258 -27.36 -5.39 7.04
N LEU A 259 -26.53 -4.59 7.71
CA LEU A 259 -25.63 -3.64 7.04
C LEU A 259 -24.55 -4.34 6.21
N ALA A 260 -24.04 -5.49 6.64
CA ALA A 260 -23.07 -6.28 5.88
C ALA A 260 -23.67 -6.90 4.62
N ALA A 261 -24.98 -7.20 4.63
CA ALA A 261 -25.72 -7.73 3.49
C ALA A 261 -26.15 -6.66 2.47
N VAL A 262 -25.97 -5.37 2.75
CA VAL A 262 -26.35 -4.28 1.83
C VAL A 262 -25.54 -4.37 0.53
N SER A 263 -26.25 -4.49 -0.59
CA SER A 263 -25.68 -4.33 -1.92
C SER A 263 -25.51 -2.84 -2.25
N TRP A 264 -24.27 -2.42 -2.53
CA TRP A 264 -23.95 -1.00 -2.75
C TRP A 264 -24.06 -0.62 -4.23
N PRO A 265 -24.99 0.29 -4.60
CA PRO A 265 -25.18 0.65 -6.01
C PRO A 265 -24.01 1.49 -6.55
N ARG A 266 -23.77 1.41 -7.86
CA ARG A 266 -22.73 2.21 -8.55
C ARG A 266 -23.06 3.72 -8.55
N ARG A 267 -24.33 4.10 -8.79
CA ARG A 267 -24.86 5.48 -8.65
C ARG A 267 -25.71 5.58 -7.38
N GLY A 268 -25.74 6.75 -6.73
CA GLY A 268 -26.54 6.94 -5.51
C GLY A 268 -25.93 6.39 -4.21
N LYS A 269 -24.75 5.76 -4.25
CA LYS A 269 -24.03 5.20 -3.09
C LYS A 269 -23.92 6.15 -1.90
N LYS A 270 -23.69 7.43 -2.15
CA LYS A 270 -23.55 8.45 -1.10
C LYS A 270 -24.89 8.66 -0.37
N THR A 271 -26.00 8.71 -1.10
CA THR A 271 -27.34 8.91 -0.54
C THR A 271 -27.73 7.75 0.36
N LEU A 272 -27.66 6.52 -0.16
CA LEU A 272 -27.94 5.30 0.62
C LEU A 272 -27.04 5.20 1.86
N ARG A 273 -25.76 5.56 1.75
CA ARG A 273 -24.87 5.60 2.92
C ARG A 273 -25.36 6.57 3.99
N MET A 274 -25.77 7.77 3.60
CA MET A 274 -26.21 8.79 4.55
C MET A 274 -27.54 8.42 5.21
N GLU A 275 -28.42 7.76 4.48
CA GLU A 275 -29.65 7.17 5.00
C GLU A 275 -29.34 6.06 6.03
N LEU A 276 -28.56 5.05 5.66
CA LEU A 276 -28.14 3.98 6.58
C LEU A 276 -27.39 4.52 7.80
N LYS A 277 -26.56 5.56 7.61
CA LYS A 277 -25.92 6.26 8.73
C LYS A 277 -26.98 6.84 9.67
N ARG A 278 -28.00 7.55 9.14
CA ARG A 278 -29.05 8.16 9.96
C ARG A 278 -29.78 7.11 10.81
N HIS A 279 -30.04 5.92 10.26
CA HIS A 279 -30.79 4.87 10.96
C HIS A 279 -29.95 4.03 11.92
N HIS A 280 -28.69 3.74 11.58
CA HIS A 280 -27.93 2.70 12.28
C HIS A 280 -26.62 3.17 12.91
N PHE A 281 -26.17 4.41 12.66
CA PHE A 281 -24.87 4.86 13.15
C PHE A 281 -24.78 4.85 14.67
N ASP A 282 -25.85 5.22 15.38
CA ASP A 282 -25.83 5.28 16.84
C ASP A 282 -25.68 3.91 17.49
N HIS A 283 -26.42 2.91 16.98
CA HIS A 283 -26.27 1.52 17.40
C HIS A 283 -24.85 1.01 17.15
N VAL A 284 -24.34 1.23 15.94
CA VAL A 284 -23.01 0.76 15.54
C VAL A 284 -21.89 1.47 16.32
N ASP A 285 -22.00 2.78 16.60
CA ASP A 285 -21.05 3.48 17.48
C ASP A 285 -21.15 2.99 18.92
N GLY A 286 -22.34 2.63 19.41
CA GLY A 286 -22.55 1.98 20.71
C GLY A 286 -21.76 0.68 20.82
N LEU A 287 -21.87 -0.21 19.82
CA LEU A 287 -21.09 -1.45 19.76
C LEU A 287 -19.57 -1.18 19.76
N ARG A 288 -19.12 -0.13 19.06
CA ARG A 288 -17.71 0.27 19.05
C ARG A 288 -17.26 0.76 20.42
N ARG A 289 -18.05 1.60 21.09
CA ARG A 289 -17.75 2.10 22.44
C ARG A 289 -17.64 0.95 23.44
N ALA A 290 -18.46 -0.10 23.29
CA ALA A 290 -18.39 -1.33 24.08
C ALA A 290 -17.25 -2.29 23.67
N GLY A 291 -16.38 -1.91 22.72
CA GLY A 291 -15.28 -2.75 22.24
C GLY A 291 -15.71 -3.97 21.42
N ARG A 292 -17.00 -4.09 21.07
CA ARG A 292 -17.58 -5.25 20.37
C ARG A 292 -17.31 -5.22 18.86
N ILE A 293 -17.02 -4.04 18.30
CA ILE A 293 -16.55 -3.86 16.93
C ILE A 293 -15.45 -2.80 16.87
N ARG A 294 -14.61 -2.89 15.84
CA ARG A 294 -13.50 -1.97 15.54
C ARG A 294 -13.92 -0.88 14.57
N LEU A 295 -13.15 0.21 14.52
CA LEU A 295 -13.39 1.31 13.57
C LEU A 295 -13.37 0.84 12.11
N GLY A 296 -12.50 -0.11 11.77
CA GLY A 296 -12.45 -0.71 10.43
C GLY A 296 -13.73 -1.46 10.05
N GLU A 297 -14.36 -2.13 11.03
CA GLU A 297 -15.65 -2.81 10.87
C GLU A 297 -16.79 -1.82 10.64
N MET A 298 -16.80 -0.70 11.36
CA MET A 298 -17.76 0.38 11.06
C MET A 298 -17.58 0.94 9.64
N ALA A 299 -16.33 1.14 9.21
CA ALA A 299 -16.01 1.63 7.87
C ALA A 299 -16.43 0.63 6.78
N TYR A 300 -16.39 -0.66 7.08
CA TYR A 300 -16.95 -1.71 6.25
C TYR A 300 -18.46 -1.57 6.13
N LEU A 301 -19.17 -1.63 7.25
CA LEU A 301 -20.64 -1.62 7.31
C LEU A 301 -21.25 -0.42 6.58
N PHE A 302 -20.61 0.76 6.63
CA PHE A 302 -21.09 1.97 5.94
C PHE A 302 -20.43 2.24 4.57
N SER A 303 -19.58 1.33 4.09
CA SER A 303 -18.91 1.45 2.81
C SER A 303 -18.23 2.83 2.60
N CYS A 304 -17.57 3.36 3.64
CA CYS A 304 -16.77 4.60 3.62
C CYS A 304 -15.32 4.42 4.16
N ALA A 305 -14.46 5.43 4.08
CA ALA A 305 -13.11 5.32 4.64
C ALA A 305 -13.15 5.43 6.18
N PRO A 306 -12.21 4.83 6.94
CA PRO A 306 -12.15 4.98 8.41
C PRO A 306 -12.08 6.44 8.86
N ARG A 307 -11.43 7.31 8.09
CA ARG A 307 -11.40 8.77 8.36
C ARG A 307 -12.80 9.39 8.32
N THR A 308 -13.68 8.92 7.46
CA THR A 308 -15.07 9.40 7.37
C THR A 308 -15.86 8.99 8.60
N VAL A 309 -15.73 7.73 9.06
CA VAL A 309 -16.36 7.25 10.29
C VAL A 309 -15.85 8.04 11.50
N ASN A 310 -14.52 8.24 11.60
CA ASN A 310 -13.95 9.11 12.61
C ASN A 310 -14.56 10.52 12.56
N GLY A 311 -14.69 11.12 11.38
CA GLY A 311 -15.36 12.41 11.25
C GLY A 311 -16.80 12.42 11.81
N TRP A 312 -17.55 11.33 11.64
CA TRP A 312 -18.90 11.21 12.22
C TRP A 312 -18.88 11.03 13.73
N ILE A 313 -17.99 10.20 14.27
CA ILE A 313 -17.81 10.02 15.72
C ILE A 313 -17.46 11.36 16.36
N TRP A 314 -16.54 12.12 15.74
CA TRP A 314 -16.15 13.44 16.22
C TRP A 314 -17.29 14.45 16.14
N ALA A 315 -18.05 14.47 15.04
CA ALA A 315 -19.21 15.35 14.90
C ALA A 315 -20.29 15.03 15.95
N LYS A 316 -20.56 13.74 16.21
CA LYS A 316 -21.48 13.30 17.26
C LYS A 316 -20.98 13.71 18.65
N ALA A 317 -19.72 13.42 18.97
CA ALA A 317 -19.11 13.82 20.23
C ALA A 317 -19.09 15.35 20.41
N ALA A 318 -19.01 16.13 19.33
CA ALA A 318 -19.13 17.58 19.37
C ALA A 318 -20.58 18.05 19.59
N ALA A 319 -21.56 17.37 19.00
CA ALA A 319 -22.99 17.66 19.18
C ALA A 319 -23.51 17.24 20.57
N GLU A 320 -22.92 16.22 21.18
CA GLU A 320 -23.24 15.74 22.54
C GLU A 320 -22.57 16.55 23.66
N LYS A 321 -21.85 17.64 23.34
CA LYS A 321 -21.19 18.48 24.36
C LYS A 321 -22.22 19.25 25.17
N THR A 322 -22.14 19.13 26.49
CA THR A 322 -22.93 19.94 27.40
C THR A 322 -22.53 21.43 27.29
N PRO A 323 -23.43 22.38 27.59
CA PRO A 323 -23.09 23.80 27.63
C PRO A 323 -21.87 24.11 28.52
N GLN A 324 -21.75 23.40 29.66
CA GLN A 324 -20.60 23.50 30.56
C GLN A 324 -19.30 23.09 29.87
N ARG A 325 -19.31 22.01 29.08
CA ARG A 325 -18.15 21.54 28.31
C ARG A 325 -17.75 22.50 27.20
N LEU A 326 -18.73 23.14 26.55
CA LEU A 326 -18.47 24.15 25.53
C LEU A 326 -17.85 25.41 26.13
N ALA A 327 -18.35 25.86 27.28
CA ALA A 327 -17.79 27.00 28.02
C ALA A 327 -16.35 26.73 28.49
N GLU A 328 -16.10 25.54 29.03
CA GLU A 328 -14.75 25.13 29.44
C GLU A 328 -13.78 25.05 28.25
N GLU A 329 -14.21 24.51 27.10
CA GLU A 329 -13.41 24.53 25.87
C GLU A 329 -13.15 25.94 25.35
N ALA A 330 -14.11 26.86 25.46
CA ALA A 330 -13.90 28.27 25.09
C ALA A 330 -12.83 28.91 25.98
N ARG A 331 -12.96 28.75 27.30
CA ARG A 331 -11.97 29.22 28.29
C ARG A 331 -10.57 28.71 27.96
N TRP A 332 -10.42 27.40 27.73
CA TRP A 332 -9.10 26.82 27.45
C TRP A 332 -8.54 27.16 26.06
N ARG A 333 -9.38 27.54 25.08
CA ARG A 333 -8.87 28.09 23.82
C ARG A 333 -8.14 29.42 24.02
N GLU A 334 -8.60 30.22 24.98
CA GLU A 334 -8.06 31.55 25.27
C GLU A 334 -6.88 31.47 26.26
N GLU A 335 -7.05 30.76 27.38
CA GLU A 335 -6.08 30.78 28.49
C GLU A 335 -4.88 29.84 28.26
N ALA A 336 -5.10 28.65 27.69
CA ALA A 336 -4.06 27.62 27.62
C ALA A 336 -2.82 28.03 26.79
N PRO A 337 -2.94 28.74 25.64
CA PRO A 337 -1.77 29.20 24.90
C PRO A 337 -0.84 30.11 25.71
N ALA A 338 -1.40 31.08 26.44
CA ALA A 338 -0.64 32.02 27.26
C ALA A 338 0.05 31.30 28.43
N MET A 339 -0.69 30.43 29.13
CA MET A 339 -0.15 29.62 30.23
C MET A 339 0.93 28.65 29.74
N TYR A 340 0.82 28.13 28.53
CA TYR A 340 1.84 27.27 27.93
C TYR A 340 3.11 28.05 27.59
N LEU A 341 3.00 29.31 27.14
CA LEU A 341 4.17 30.15 26.88
C LEU A 341 4.89 30.53 28.19
N ALA A 342 4.13 30.77 29.26
CA ALA A 342 4.66 31.09 30.60
C ALA A 342 5.15 29.86 31.39
N ARG A 343 5.15 28.67 30.79
CA ARG A 343 5.49 27.43 31.49
C ARG A 343 6.97 27.35 31.89
N PRO A 344 7.31 26.54 32.92
CA PRO A 344 8.70 26.24 33.26
C PRO A 344 9.48 25.71 32.04
N ARG A 345 10.72 26.19 31.85
CA ARG A 345 11.59 25.73 30.77
C ARG A 345 11.77 24.21 30.83
N GLY A 346 11.60 23.55 29.69
CA GLY A 346 11.69 22.09 29.58
C GLY A 346 10.38 21.34 29.83
N GLN A 347 9.31 22.00 30.31
CA GLN A 347 8.01 21.34 30.44
C GLN A 347 7.45 20.96 29.06
N THR A 348 7.12 19.68 28.90
CA THR A 348 6.51 19.12 27.68
C THR A 348 4.99 19.40 27.65
N PRO A 349 4.33 19.31 26.47
CA PRO A 349 2.87 19.43 26.38
C PRO A 349 2.11 18.47 27.30
N ALA A 350 2.61 17.25 27.48
CA ALA A 350 1.99 16.25 28.34
C ALA A 350 2.06 16.67 29.81
N GLN A 351 3.23 17.09 30.28
CA GLN A 351 3.41 17.60 31.65
C GLN A 351 2.59 18.87 31.90
N PHE A 352 2.45 19.74 30.91
CA PHE A 352 1.59 20.92 30.99
C PHE A 352 0.12 20.54 31.12
N HIS A 353 -0.36 19.52 30.37
CA HIS A 353 -1.74 19.06 30.48
C HIS A 353 -2.05 18.42 31.82
N VAL A 354 -1.13 17.61 32.36
CA VAL A 354 -1.24 17.07 33.73
C VAL A 354 -1.36 18.22 34.73
N ARG A 355 -0.47 19.22 34.66
CA ARG A 355 -0.54 20.40 35.52
C ARG A 355 -1.86 21.16 35.42
N LEU A 356 -2.37 21.38 34.20
CA LEU A 356 -3.68 22.01 34.02
C LEU A 356 -4.81 21.19 34.65
N THR A 357 -4.71 19.86 34.61
CA THR A 357 -5.69 18.95 35.22
C THR A 357 -5.65 19.04 36.74
N ASP A 358 -4.45 19.05 37.32
CA ASP A 358 -4.23 19.01 38.77
C ASP A 358 -4.46 20.37 39.43
N GLU A 359 -3.92 21.45 38.86
CA GLU A 359 -3.91 22.79 39.46
C GLU A 359 -5.10 23.66 39.03
N HIS A 360 -5.67 23.40 37.86
CA HIS A 360 -6.73 24.24 37.27
C HIS A 360 -8.00 23.45 36.91
N HIS A 361 -8.11 22.21 37.38
CA HIS A 361 -9.25 21.32 37.17
C HIS A 361 -9.66 21.21 35.70
N CYS A 362 -8.67 21.21 34.80
CA CYS A 362 -8.89 21.07 33.38
C CYS A 362 -9.38 19.66 33.06
N THR A 363 -10.59 19.55 32.53
CA THR A 363 -11.16 18.26 32.14
C THR A 363 -11.10 18.03 30.63
N VAL A 364 -10.56 18.99 29.84
CA VAL A 364 -10.42 18.82 28.38
C VAL A 364 -9.36 17.79 28.04
N PRO A 365 -9.56 16.94 27.01
CA PRO A 365 -8.63 15.85 26.73
C PRO A 365 -7.30 16.39 26.21
N PHE A 366 -6.20 15.71 26.55
CA PHE A 366 -4.85 16.10 26.11
C PHE A 366 -4.75 16.37 24.60
N VAL A 367 -5.37 15.50 23.78
CA VAL A 367 -5.33 15.62 22.30
C VAL A 367 -6.04 16.89 21.81
N TRP A 368 -7.12 17.28 22.46
CA TRP A 368 -7.81 18.54 22.16
C TRP A 368 -6.94 19.73 22.55
N LEU A 369 -6.36 19.72 23.76
CA LEU A 369 -5.48 20.80 24.23
C LEU A 369 -4.26 20.95 23.31
N LEU A 370 -3.64 19.84 22.91
CA LEU A 370 -2.52 19.83 21.98
C LEU A 370 -2.88 20.47 20.62
N SER A 371 -4.12 20.25 20.15
CA SER A 371 -4.63 20.87 18.92
C SER A 371 -4.77 22.38 19.07
N VAL A 372 -5.27 22.86 20.22
CA VAL A 372 -5.34 24.30 20.54
C VAL A 372 -3.96 24.94 20.56
N LEU A 373 -3.00 24.34 21.27
CA LEU A 373 -1.63 24.86 21.34
C LEU A 373 -0.94 24.85 19.96
N GLN A 374 -1.26 23.87 19.12
CA GLN A 374 -0.76 23.81 17.75
C GLN A 374 -1.37 24.89 16.86
N GLN A 375 -2.68 25.13 16.95
CA GLN A 375 -3.37 26.20 16.22
C GLN A 375 -2.88 27.59 16.63
N ALA A 376 -2.64 27.78 17.93
CA ALA A 376 -2.03 29.00 18.49
C ALA A 376 -0.52 29.12 18.19
N ARG A 377 0.10 28.12 17.55
CA ARG A 377 1.52 28.09 17.16
C ARG A 377 2.51 28.21 18.33
N VAL A 378 2.12 27.85 19.55
CA VAL A 378 2.96 27.98 20.76
C VAL A 378 3.83 26.74 21.05
N LEU A 379 3.64 25.65 20.31
CA LEU A 379 4.42 24.40 20.43
C LEU A 379 5.85 24.48 19.83
N GLY A 380 6.26 25.66 19.37
CA GLY A 380 7.55 25.87 18.68
C GLY A 380 7.56 25.29 17.25
N ARG A 381 8.58 25.65 16.45
CA ARG A 381 8.79 25.01 15.15
C ARG A 381 9.10 23.53 15.40
N ARG A 382 8.36 22.64 14.74
CA ARG A 382 8.71 21.22 14.63
C ARG A 382 10.19 21.16 14.25
N PRO A 383 11.07 20.45 14.97
CA PRO A 383 12.45 20.31 14.53
C PRO A 383 12.42 19.75 13.12
N ARG A 384 12.91 20.53 12.15
CA ARG A 384 13.15 20.05 10.80
C ARG A 384 14.08 18.86 10.97
N SER A 385 13.65 17.69 10.51
CA SER A 385 14.54 16.54 10.36
C SER A 385 15.66 16.96 9.42
N LYS A 386 16.80 17.34 10.01
CA LYS A 386 18.06 17.80 9.39
C LYS A 386 17.97 19.12 8.62
N ALA A 387 18.92 20.01 8.91
CA ALA A 387 19.40 20.96 7.92
C ALA A 387 20.10 20.17 6.82
N VAL A 388 19.69 20.40 5.57
CA VAL A 388 20.51 20.10 4.40
C VAL A 388 21.73 21.00 4.53
N ARG A 389 22.91 20.37 4.63
CA ARG A 389 24.18 21.03 4.36
C ARG A 389 24.36 21.09 2.86
#